data_AF-A0A2T2QY36-F1
#
_entry.id   AF-A0A2T2QY36-F1
#
_cell.length_a   1.000
_cell.length_b   1.000
_cell.length_c   1.000
_cell.angle_alpha   90.00
_cell.angle_beta   90.00
_cell.angle_gamma   90.00
#
_symmetry.space_group_name_H-M   'P 1'
#
loop_
_entity.id
_entity.type
_entity.pdbx_description
1 polymer ?
#
loop_
_entity_poly.entity_id
_entity_poly.type
_entity_poly.pdbx_seq_one_letter_code
_entity_poly.pdbx_strand_id
1 'polypeptide(L)'
;MPSVKHTIDFFEQMYNDLPPMVPKEIREKMEDALGQIKNNMSLEKEEIEDVIIKFGKQIWPYRKAFHEFVDIYEGKIGEKIFLTKMPKRFKLDYEDFLEEGNSFRDLYSGRKANFFGIEYRVQLHEALSETRQDVKKYVRQLVNSSENDKYMEKVEEHKEILSDIEEKLGQLKGLAENEYEHPELVREIKQQIKTFEYSLAGMGPSVDHEEIMKAPEFFAGRKKMKKDLNFFNN
;
A
#
# COMPACT_ATOMS: atom_id res chain seq x y z
N MET A 1 -19.33 -14.79 -10.65
CA MET A 1 -19.19 -15.36 -9.29
C MET A 1 -17.74 -15.66 -8.85
N PRO A 2 -16.72 -15.88 -9.71
CA PRO A 2 -15.32 -15.95 -9.27
C PRO A 2 -14.80 -14.61 -8.69
N SER A 3 -15.20 -13.49 -9.28
CA SER A 3 -14.73 -12.13 -8.91
C SER A 3 -15.14 -11.68 -7.50
N VAL A 4 -16.34 -12.04 -7.05
CA VAL A 4 -16.84 -11.71 -5.70
C VAL A 4 -16.05 -12.47 -4.65
N LYS A 5 -15.79 -13.77 -4.87
CA LYS A 5 -14.99 -14.59 -3.96
C LYS A 5 -13.58 -14.02 -3.77
N HIS A 6 -12.90 -13.64 -4.85
CA HIS A 6 -11.57 -13.01 -4.75
C HIS A 6 -11.57 -11.71 -3.93
N THR A 7 -12.65 -10.93 -4.00
CA THR A 7 -12.80 -9.67 -3.24
C THR A 7 -12.97 -9.96 -1.74
N ILE A 8 -13.71 -11.01 -1.40
CA ILE A 8 -13.88 -11.50 -0.02
C ILE A 8 -12.56 -12.06 0.53
N ASP A 9 -11.86 -12.88 -0.25
CA ASP A 9 -10.56 -13.45 0.12
C ASP A 9 -9.53 -12.33 0.39
N PHE A 10 -9.56 -11.26 -0.41
CA PHE A 10 -8.74 -10.06 -0.17
C PHE A 10 -9.11 -9.39 1.16
N PHE A 11 -10.40 -9.21 1.46
CA PHE A 11 -10.82 -8.59 2.71
C PHE A 11 -10.40 -9.42 3.93
N GLU A 12 -10.52 -10.74 3.84
CA GLU A 12 -10.05 -11.66 4.87
C GLU A 12 -8.53 -11.57 5.07
N GLN A 13 -7.76 -11.51 3.99
CA GLN A 13 -6.31 -11.31 4.09
C GLN A 13 -5.99 -9.95 4.74
N MET A 14 -6.71 -8.89 4.40
CA MET A 14 -6.53 -7.57 5.00
C MET A 14 -6.80 -7.57 6.52
N TYR A 15 -7.81 -8.32 6.97
CA TYR A 15 -8.10 -8.49 8.40
C TYR A 15 -7.04 -9.33 9.11
N ASN A 16 -6.58 -10.41 8.48
CA ASN A 16 -5.56 -11.30 9.07
C ASN A 16 -4.18 -10.64 9.16
N ASP A 17 -3.85 -9.73 8.25
CA ASP A 17 -2.59 -8.97 8.23
C ASP A 17 -2.73 -7.54 8.74
N LEU A 18 -3.57 -7.32 9.75
CA LEU A 18 -3.69 -6.00 10.39
C LEU A 18 -2.33 -5.56 10.98
N PRO A 19 -1.93 -4.28 10.76
CA PRO A 19 -0.78 -3.69 11.42
C PRO A 19 -0.90 -3.70 12.96
N PRO A 20 0.22 -3.62 13.69
CA PRO A 20 0.18 -3.48 15.14
C PRO A 20 -0.52 -2.18 15.57
N MET A 21 -1.07 -2.20 16.79
CA MET A 21 -1.74 -1.06 17.44
C MET A 21 -2.97 -0.48 16.72
N VAL A 22 -3.52 -1.18 15.72
CA VAL A 22 -4.85 -0.83 15.19
C VAL A 22 -5.87 -0.93 16.34
N PRO A 23 -6.68 0.13 16.60
CA PRO A 23 -7.69 0.16 17.65
C PRO A 23 -8.64 -1.04 17.61
N LYS A 24 -9.03 -1.52 18.80
CA LYS A 24 -9.89 -2.69 18.96
C LYS A 24 -11.23 -2.48 18.28
N GLU A 25 -11.76 -1.26 18.34
CA GLU A 25 -13.05 -0.87 17.75
C GLU A 25 -13.02 -1.01 16.22
N ILE A 26 -11.88 -0.72 15.57
CA ILE A 26 -11.73 -0.90 14.13
C ILE A 26 -11.68 -2.38 13.79
N ARG A 27 -10.94 -3.17 14.57
CA ARG A 27 -10.82 -4.62 14.38
C ARG A 27 -12.18 -5.33 14.52
N GLU A 28 -12.94 -5.02 15.56
CA GLU A 28 -14.28 -5.60 15.80
C GLU A 28 -15.23 -5.24 14.65
N LYS A 29 -15.25 -3.98 14.21
CA LYS A 29 -16.07 -3.55 13.07
C LYS A 29 -15.69 -4.27 11.77
N MET A 30 -14.40 -4.52 11.54
CA MET A 30 -13.93 -5.27 10.36
C MET A 30 -14.37 -6.73 10.42
N GLU A 31 -14.27 -7.36 11.60
CA GLU A 31 -14.70 -8.75 11.82
C GLU A 31 -16.20 -8.92 11.59
N ASP A 32 -17.01 -8.02 12.16
CA ASP A 32 -18.46 -8.00 11.96
C ASP A 32 -18.82 -7.83 10.48
N ALA A 33 -18.16 -6.88 9.79
CA ALA A 33 -18.38 -6.64 8.36
C ALA A 33 -18.00 -7.85 7.51
N LEU A 34 -16.88 -8.51 7.81
CA LEU A 34 -16.45 -9.72 7.12
C LEU A 34 -17.45 -10.87 7.35
N GLY A 35 -17.96 -11.01 8.58
CA GLY A 35 -19.02 -11.97 8.92
C GLY A 35 -20.31 -11.72 8.15
N GLN A 36 -20.75 -10.46 8.02
CA GLN A 36 -21.94 -10.09 7.24
C GLN A 36 -21.74 -10.39 5.75
N ILE A 37 -20.59 -10.03 5.18
CA ILE A 37 -20.28 -10.25 3.76
C ILE A 37 -20.24 -11.75 3.44
N LYS A 38 -19.61 -12.57 4.29
CA LYS A 38 -19.54 -14.03 4.10
C LYS A 38 -20.91 -14.71 4.14
N ASN A 39 -21.85 -14.17 4.92
CA ASN A 39 -23.18 -14.74 5.10
C ASN A 39 -24.23 -14.18 4.12
N ASN A 40 -23.93 -13.11 3.38
CA ASN A 40 -24.85 -12.48 2.44
C ASN A 40 -24.43 -12.74 0.98
N MET A 41 -25.06 -13.73 0.34
CA MET A 41 -24.78 -14.09 -1.06
C MET A 41 -25.35 -13.11 -2.09
N SER A 42 -26.07 -12.07 -1.68
CA SER A 42 -26.71 -11.11 -2.56
C SER A 42 -25.93 -9.80 -2.74
N LEU A 43 -24.79 -9.62 -2.05
CA LEU A 43 -24.00 -8.40 -2.16
C LEU A 43 -23.35 -8.30 -3.55
N GLU A 44 -23.43 -7.11 -4.12
CA GLU A 44 -22.70 -6.77 -5.34
C GLU A 44 -21.22 -6.56 -5.03
N LYS A 45 -20.37 -6.77 -6.04
CA LYS A 45 -18.91 -6.66 -5.88
C LYS A 45 -18.53 -5.25 -5.40
N GLU A 46 -19.16 -4.25 -5.99
CA GLU A 46 -18.95 -2.84 -5.72
C GLU A 46 -19.26 -2.48 -4.25
N GLU A 47 -20.32 -3.06 -3.67
CA GLU A 47 -20.66 -2.85 -2.26
C GLU A 47 -19.59 -3.40 -1.32
N ILE A 48 -19.04 -4.57 -1.65
CA ILE A 48 -17.94 -5.17 -0.88
C ILE A 48 -16.67 -4.31 -1.00
N GLU A 49 -16.36 -3.83 -2.21
CA GLU A 49 -15.22 -2.94 -2.45
C GLU A 49 -15.34 -1.64 -1.65
N ASP A 50 -16.52 -1.03 -1.57
CA ASP A 50 -16.76 0.19 -0.78
C ASP A 50 -16.50 -0.05 0.71
N VAL A 51 -16.89 -1.22 1.23
CA VAL A 51 -16.58 -1.63 2.61
C VAL A 51 -15.06 -1.79 2.80
N ILE A 52 -14.38 -2.45 1.86
CA ILE A 52 -12.92 -2.63 1.90
C ILE A 52 -12.21 -1.28 1.85
N ILE A 53 -12.62 -0.36 0.96
CA ILE A 53 -12.06 1.00 0.88
C ILE A 53 -12.21 1.73 2.21
N LYS A 54 -13.41 1.68 2.80
CA LYS A 54 -13.69 2.34 4.08
C LYS A 54 -12.78 1.88 5.20
N PHE A 55 -12.53 0.57 5.33
CA PHE A 55 -11.60 0.04 6.33
C PHE A 55 -10.14 0.25 5.92
N GLY A 56 -9.84 0.13 4.63
CA GLY A 56 -8.54 0.40 4.05
C GLY A 56 -8.02 1.78 4.43
N LYS A 57 -8.85 2.83 4.28
CA LYS A 57 -8.53 4.20 4.73
C LYS A 57 -8.25 4.27 6.23
N GLN A 58 -9.09 3.66 7.06
CA GLN A 58 -8.92 3.68 8.52
C GLN A 58 -7.61 3.04 9.00
N ILE A 59 -7.17 1.96 8.34
CA ILE A 59 -5.93 1.25 8.71
C ILE A 59 -4.71 1.73 7.94
N TRP A 60 -4.88 2.59 6.93
CA TRP A 60 -3.80 3.07 6.07
C TRP A 60 -2.66 3.74 6.85
N PRO A 61 -2.92 4.64 7.82
CA PRO A 61 -1.85 5.28 8.59
C PRO A 61 -0.98 4.28 9.35
N TYR A 62 -1.62 3.29 9.99
CA TYR A 62 -0.95 2.19 10.68
C TYR A 62 -0.12 1.34 9.73
N ARG A 63 -0.66 1.02 8.55
CA ARG A 63 0.05 0.23 7.53
C ARG A 63 1.28 0.96 7.01
N LYS A 64 1.17 2.26 6.75
CA LYS A 64 2.28 3.10 6.27
C LYS A 64 3.38 3.22 7.32
N ALA A 65 3.03 3.57 8.56
CA ALA A 65 3.99 3.61 9.67
C ALA A 65 4.71 2.26 9.84
N PHE A 66 3.96 1.15 9.77
CA PHE A 66 4.54 -0.17 9.93
C PHE A 66 5.51 -0.50 8.80
N HIS A 67 5.17 -0.20 7.56
CA HIS A 67 6.08 -0.42 6.43
C HIS A 67 7.36 0.41 6.54
N GLU A 68 7.28 1.68 6.96
CA GLU A 68 8.48 2.50 7.19
C GLU A 68 9.39 1.88 8.25
N PHE A 69 8.83 1.39 9.35
CA PHE A 69 9.60 0.67 10.36
C PHE A 69 10.24 -0.60 9.78
N VAL A 70 9.50 -1.39 9.01
CA VAL A 70 10.04 -2.60 8.37
C VAL A 70 11.22 -2.24 7.46
N ASP A 71 11.13 -1.16 6.68
CA ASP A 71 12.22 -0.71 5.80
C ASP A 71 13.45 -0.23 6.58
N ILE A 72 13.24 0.52 7.67
CA ILE A 72 14.31 0.96 8.55
C ILE A 72 15.04 -0.24 9.16
N TYR A 73 14.30 -1.23 9.67
CA TYR A 73 14.90 -2.39 10.31
C TYR A 73 15.45 -3.42 9.32
N GLU A 74 14.91 -3.51 8.11
CA GLU A 74 15.52 -4.30 7.03
C GLU A 74 16.94 -3.80 6.74
N GLY A 75 17.14 -2.48 6.71
CA GLY A 75 18.49 -1.90 6.58
C GLY A 75 19.43 -2.15 7.76
N LYS A 76 18.89 -2.42 8.97
CA LYS A 76 19.71 -2.62 10.19
C LYS A 76 20.03 -4.08 10.48
N ILE A 77 19.08 -4.99 10.26
CA ILE A 77 19.18 -6.39 10.66
C ILE A 77 18.89 -7.38 9.53
N GLY A 78 18.41 -6.90 8.38
CA GLY A 78 18.00 -7.75 7.25
C GLY A 78 19.16 -8.61 6.74
N GLU A 79 20.33 -8.01 6.52
CA GLU A 79 21.54 -8.74 6.08
C GLU A 79 21.93 -9.84 7.06
N LYS A 80 21.94 -9.53 8.37
CA LYS A 80 22.29 -10.50 9.40
C LYS A 80 21.31 -11.68 9.41
N ILE A 81 20.00 -11.41 9.35
CA ILE A 81 18.96 -12.45 9.30
C ILE A 81 19.15 -13.29 8.03
N PHE A 82 19.31 -12.66 6.88
CA PHE A 82 19.52 -13.31 5.61
C PHE A 82 20.72 -14.26 5.65
N LEU A 83 21.88 -13.80 6.15
CA LEU A 83 23.07 -14.62 6.26
C LEU A 83 22.90 -15.81 7.22
N THR A 84 21.97 -15.79 8.18
CA THR A 84 21.72 -16.99 9.00
C THR A 84 21.05 -18.13 8.22
N LYS A 85 20.33 -17.80 7.14
CA LYS A 85 19.61 -18.75 6.29
C LYS A 85 20.48 -19.31 5.16
N MET A 86 21.55 -18.62 4.80
CA MET A 86 22.41 -19.01 3.68
C MET A 86 23.43 -20.09 4.06
N PRO A 87 23.74 -21.03 3.14
CA PRO A 87 24.76 -22.04 3.35
C PRO A 87 26.15 -21.41 3.45
N LYS A 88 27.08 -22.08 4.16
CA LYS A 88 28.46 -21.57 4.36
C LYS A 88 29.16 -21.19 3.06
N ARG A 89 28.99 -21.99 2.01
CA ARG A 89 29.59 -21.74 0.69
C ARG A 89 29.14 -20.40 0.10
N PHE A 90 27.85 -20.08 0.21
CA PHE A 90 27.31 -18.81 -0.25
C PHE A 90 27.90 -17.62 0.51
N LYS A 91 28.19 -17.77 1.81
CA LYS A 91 28.76 -16.69 2.61
C LYS A 91 30.14 -16.27 2.12
N LEU A 92 30.94 -17.20 1.61
CA LEU A 92 32.23 -16.91 0.98
C LEU A 92 32.02 -16.10 -0.31
N ASP A 93 31.13 -16.57 -1.19
CA ASP A 93 30.79 -15.84 -2.42
C ASP A 93 30.20 -14.44 -2.10
N TYR A 94 29.50 -14.31 -0.97
CA TYR A 94 28.95 -13.03 -0.50
C TYR A 94 30.04 -12.10 0.05
N GLU A 95 31.10 -12.60 0.67
CA GLU A 95 32.25 -11.80 1.07
C GLU A 95 32.93 -11.20 -0.16
N ASP A 96 33.17 -12.01 -1.21
CA ASP A 96 33.70 -11.52 -2.50
C ASP A 96 32.78 -10.46 -3.13
N PHE A 97 31.45 -10.66 -3.03
CA PHE A 97 30.46 -9.69 -3.49
C PHE A 97 30.59 -8.34 -2.77
N LEU A 98 30.83 -8.35 -1.46
CA LEU A 98 31.06 -7.13 -0.67
C LEU A 98 32.40 -6.47 -1.03
N GLU A 99 33.46 -7.25 -1.26
CA GLU A 99 34.78 -6.74 -1.66
C GLU A 99 34.76 -5.99 -3.00
N GLU A 100 33.86 -6.37 -3.92
CA GLU A 100 33.58 -5.61 -5.15
C GLU A 100 32.80 -4.29 -4.93
N GLY A 101 32.58 -3.90 -3.67
CA GLY A 101 31.88 -2.68 -3.29
C GLY A 101 30.36 -2.77 -3.39
N ASN A 102 29.80 -3.97 -3.44
CA ASN A 102 28.35 -4.16 -3.40
C ASN A 102 27.82 -4.17 -1.97
N SER A 103 26.52 -3.97 -1.83
CA SER A 103 25.81 -4.02 -0.54
C SER A 103 24.70 -5.05 -0.54
N PHE A 104 24.23 -5.43 0.64
CA PHE A 104 23.00 -6.22 0.80
C PHE A 104 21.82 -5.62 0.04
N ARG A 105 21.74 -4.28 -0.04
CA ARG A 105 20.68 -3.58 -0.79
C ARG A 105 20.78 -3.82 -2.29
N ASP A 106 21.99 -3.92 -2.84
CA ASP A 106 22.19 -4.24 -4.25
C ASP A 106 21.68 -5.65 -4.55
N LEU A 107 22.04 -6.62 -3.70
CA LEU A 107 21.54 -7.99 -3.78
C LEU A 107 20.00 -8.04 -3.70
N TYR A 108 19.42 -7.36 -2.70
CA TYR A 108 17.98 -7.33 -2.48
C TYR A 108 17.22 -6.73 -3.66
N SER A 109 17.78 -5.68 -4.28
CA SER A 109 17.18 -5.05 -5.47
C SER A 109 17.35 -5.87 -6.76
N GLY A 110 18.05 -7.01 -6.71
CA GLY A 110 18.38 -7.83 -7.86
C GLY A 110 19.49 -7.25 -8.75
N ARG A 111 20.16 -6.17 -8.31
CA ARG A 111 21.33 -5.66 -9.02
C ARG A 111 22.47 -6.67 -8.93
N LYS A 112 23.20 -6.82 -10.04
CA LYS A 112 24.27 -7.80 -10.18
C LYS A 112 23.84 -9.25 -9.87
N ALA A 113 22.59 -9.62 -10.19
CA ALA A 113 22.10 -11.02 -10.08
C ALA A 113 22.93 -12.05 -10.88
N ASN A 114 23.78 -11.59 -11.81
CA ASN A 114 24.72 -12.42 -12.56
C ASN A 114 26.00 -12.78 -11.77
N PHE A 115 26.25 -12.13 -10.63
CA PHE A 115 27.37 -12.47 -9.75
C PHE A 115 27.20 -13.88 -9.16
N PHE A 116 25.98 -14.22 -8.75
CA PHE A 116 25.65 -15.54 -8.22
C PHE A 116 25.18 -16.47 -9.35
N GLY A 117 25.66 -17.71 -9.31
CA GLY A 117 25.23 -18.76 -10.24
C GLY A 117 23.73 -19.04 -10.18
N ILE A 118 23.18 -19.64 -11.25
CA ILE A 118 21.73 -19.90 -11.39
C ILE A 118 21.18 -20.71 -10.21
N GLU A 119 21.96 -21.67 -9.70
CA GLU A 119 21.59 -22.51 -8.55
C GLU A 119 21.30 -21.69 -7.28
N TYR A 120 22.00 -20.56 -7.10
CA TYR A 120 21.78 -19.67 -5.98
C TYR A 120 20.59 -18.74 -6.18
N ARG A 121 20.13 -18.47 -7.40
CA ARG A 121 19.03 -17.50 -7.63
C ARG A 121 17.71 -17.93 -7.02
N VAL A 122 17.37 -19.22 -7.11
CA VAL A 122 16.15 -19.75 -6.49
C VAL A 122 16.25 -19.65 -4.96
N GLN A 123 17.38 -20.09 -4.40
CA GLN A 123 17.65 -20.00 -2.96
C GLN A 123 17.66 -18.56 -2.46
N LEU A 124 18.19 -17.63 -3.25
CA LEU A 124 18.20 -16.19 -2.97
C LEU A 124 16.79 -15.64 -2.87
N HIS A 125 15.91 -15.95 -3.83
CA HIS A 125 14.53 -15.47 -3.79
C HIS A 125 13.77 -15.97 -2.55
N GLU A 126 13.90 -17.25 -2.23
CA GLU A 126 13.29 -17.84 -1.03
C GLU A 126 13.85 -17.20 0.24
N ALA A 127 15.19 -17.14 0.37
CA ALA A 127 15.85 -16.59 1.56
C ALA A 127 15.55 -15.09 1.76
N LEU A 128 15.48 -14.29 0.69
CA LEU A 128 15.15 -12.86 0.77
C LEU A 128 13.68 -12.66 1.18
N SER A 129 12.77 -13.45 0.63
CA SER A 129 11.35 -13.44 1.01
C SER A 129 11.16 -13.80 2.49
N GLU A 130 11.79 -14.87 2.95
CA GLU A 130 11.78 -15.26 4.36
C GLU A 130 12.41 -14.20 5.26
N THR A 131 13.53 -13.61 4.83
CA THR A 131 14.19 -12.52 5.56
C THR A 131 13.22 -11.36 5.76
N ARG A 132 12.52 -10.92 4.72
CA ARG A 132 11.51 -9.84 4.83
C ARG A 132 10.40 -10.22 5.80
N GLN A 133 9.93 -11.47 5.80
CA GLN A 133 8.93 -11.95 6.76
C GLN A 133 9.46 -11.94 8.20
N ASP A 134 10.69 -12.37 8.42
CA ASP A 134 11.29 -12.40 9.75
C ASP A 134 11.59 -10.98 10.27
N VAL A 135 12.01 -10.05 9.41
CA VAL A 135 12.10 -8.62 9.74
C VAL A 135 10.71 -8.08 10.12
N LYS A 136 9.66 -8.38 9.35
CA LYS A 136 8.28 -7.97 9.70
C LYS A 136 7.86 -8.49 11.08
N LYS A 137 8.14 -9.76 11.40
CA LYS A 137 7.84 -10.34 12.72
C LYS A 137 8.62 -9.63 13.84
N TYR A 138 9.91 -9.40 13.63
CA TYR A 138 10.77 -8.68 14.57
C TYR A 138 10.23 -7.27 14.84
N VAL A 139 9.93 -6.51 13.78
CA VAL A 139 9.39 -5.15 13.91
C VAL A 139 8.04 -5.16 14.63
N ARG A 140 7.17 -6.12 14.34
CA ARG A 140 5.88 -6.26 15.05
C ARG A 140 6.10 -6.45 16.56
N GLN A 141 7.04 -7.29 16.97
CA GLN A 141 7.39 -7.47 18.38
C GLN A 141 7.94 -6.19 19.00
N LEU A 142 8.79 -5.48 18.26
CA LEU A 142 9.43 -4.26 18.71
C LEU A 142 8.42 -3.12 18.92
N VAL A 143 7.51 -2.92 17.98
CA VAL A 143 6.40 -1.96 18.08
C VAL A 143 5.47 -2.30 19.25
N ASN A 144 5.25 -3.58 19.52
CA ASN A 144 4.44 -4.04 20.64
C ASN A 144 5.15 -3.98 22.01
N SER A 145 6.43 -3.60 22.05
CA SER A 145 7.22 -3.57 23.29
C SER A 145 7.87 -2.22 23.51
N SER A 146 9.03 -1.98 22.88
CA SER A 146 9.90 -0.84 23.21
C SER A 146 9.79 0.36 22.27
N GLU A 147 9.21 0.19 21.08
CA GLU A 147 9.11 1.27 20.07
C GLU A 147 7.66 1.71 19.82
N ASN A 148 6.77 1.47 20.78
CA ASN A 148 5.36 1.81 20.66
C ASN A 148 5.14 3.32 20.41
N ASP A 149 5.74 4.17 21.23
CA ASP A 149 5.50 5.62 21.17
C ASP A 149 5.93 6.21 19.83
N LYS A 150 7.13 5.85 19.34
CA LYS A 150 7.64 6.30 18.03
C LYS A 150 6.80 5.78 16.87
N TYR A 151 6.31 4.54 16.98
CA TYR A 151 5.40 4.01 15.98
C TYR A 151 4.09 4.79 15.95
N MET A 152 3.51 5.07 17.13
CA MET A 152 2.28 5.86 17.23
C MET A 152 2.46 7.30 16.75
N GLU A 153 3.61 7.92 17.00
CA GLU A 153 3.96 9.23 16.42
C GLU A 153 3.89 9.19 14.89
N LYS A 154 4.49 8.17 14.25
CA LYS A 154 4.38 7.98 12.79
C LYS A 154 2.96 7.69 12.32
N VAL A 155 2.15 7.01 13.12
CA VAL A 155 0.73 6.82 12.81
C VAL A 155 -0.01 8.16 12.78
N GLU A 156 0.26 9.06 13.72
CA GLU A 156 -0.34 10.39 13.73
C GLU A 156 0.12 11.24 12.54
N GLU A 157 1.41 11.24 12.20
CA GLU A 157 1.91 11.91 10.99
C GLU A 157 1.17 11.42 9.72
N HIS A 158 0.96 10.10 9.59
CA HIS A 158 0.22 9.58 8.45
C HIS A 158 -1.29 9.82 8.52
N LYS A 159 -1.88 10.05 9.70
CA LYS A 159 -3.28 10.49 9.79
C LYS A 159 -3.45 11.90 9.25
N GLU A 160 -2.49 12.79 9.51
CA GLU A 160 -2.48 14.14 8.92
C GLU A 160 -2.40 14.06 7.39
N ILE A 161 -1.47 13.25 6.85
CA ILE A 161 -1.37 13.01 5.41
C ILE A 161 -2.68 12.44 4.83
N LEU A 162 -3.31 11.50 5.53
CA LEU A 162 -4.59 10.94 5.09
C LEU A 162 -5.68 12.01 5.07
N SER A 163 -5.73 12.90 6.06
CA SER A 163 -6.66 14.02 6.10
C SER A 163 -6.50 14.93 4.87
N ASP A 164 -5.27 15.27 4.51
CA ASP A 164 -4.98 16.07 3.31
C ASP A 164 -5.45 15.36 2.03
N ILE A 165 -5.18 14.05 1.92
CA ILE A 165 -5.67 13.23 0.81
C ILE A 165 -7.20 13.25 0.75
N GLU A 166 -7.88 13.06 1.87
CA GLU A 166 -9.35 13.06 1.93
C GLU A 166 -9.94 14.42 1.53
N GLU A 167 -9.30 15.52 1.90
CA GLU A 167 -9.67 16.86 1.44
C GLU A 167 -9.59 16.95 -0.09
N LYS A 168 -8.48 16.51 -0.71
CA LYS A 168 -8.33 16.55 -2.18
C LYS A 168 -9.32 15.64 -2.89
N LEU A 169 -9.61 14.46 -2.34
CA LEU A 169 -10.68 13.60 -2.86
C LEU A 169 -12.05 14.28 -2.77
N GLY A 170 -12.32 15.01 -1.68
CA GLY A 170 -13.52 15.83 -1.52
C GLY A 170 -13.63 16.92 -2.57
N GLN A 171 -12.53 17.63 -2.87
CA GLN A 171 -12.49 18.64 -3.93
C GLN A 171 -12.79 18.02 -5.31
N LEU A 172 -12.20 16.87 -5.63
CA LEU A 172 -12.50 16.16 -6.88
C LEU A 172 -13.98 15.73 -6.97
N LYS A 173 -14.55 15.22 -5.88
CA LYS A 173 -15.98 14.87 -5.82
C LYS A 173 -16.85 16.10 -6.10
N GLY A 174 -16.55 17.23 -5.45
CA GLY A 174 -17.23 18.50 -5.71
C GLY A 174 -17.08 18.99 -7.15
N LEU A 175 -15.91 18.83 -7.78
CA LEU A 175 -15.72 19.17 -9.19
C LEU A 175 -16.60 18.31 -10.12
N ALA A 176 -16.69 17.01 -9.85
CA ALA A 176 -17.52 16.08 -10.63
C ALA A 176 -19.03 16.34 -10.45
N GLU A 177 -19.47 16.69 -9.24
CA GLU A 177 -20.88 16.98 -8.95
C GLU A 177 -21.36 18.29 -9.58
N ASN A 178 -20.46 19.29 -9.67
CA ASN A 178 -20.75 20.60 -10.26
C ASN A 178 -20.45 20.68 -11.77
N GLU A 179 -20.24 19.54 -12.43
CA GLU A 179 -19.95 19.46 -13.86
C GLU A 179 -21.11 18.77 -14.59
N TYR A 180 -21.84 19.54 -15.38
CA TYR A 180 -22.99 19.07 -16.16
C TYR A 180 -22.77 19.19 -17.67
N GLU A 181 -21.83 20.02 -18.10
CA GLU A 181 -21.58 20.33 -19.51
C GLU A 181 -20.76 19.22 -20.18
N HIS A 182 -19.90 18.54 -19.40
CA HIS A 182 -18.94 17.54 -19.90
C HIS A 182 -19.04 16.19 -19.15
N PRO A 183 -20.00 15.31 -19.49
CA PRO A 183 -20.19 14.02 -18.83
C PRO A 183 -18.98 13.09 -18.87
N GLU A 184 -18.15 13.18 -19.91
CA GLU A 184 -16.90 12.44 -20.04
C GLU A 184 -15.87 12.89 -18.98
N LEU A 185 -15.81 14.19 -18.67
CA LEU A 185 -14.93 14.72 -17.64
C LEU A 185 -15.36 14.22 -16.24
N VAL A 186 -16.67 14.18 -15.99
CA VAL A 186 -17.24 13.60 -14.76
C VAL A 186 -16.82 12.14 -14.59
N ARG A 187 -16.91 11.34 -15.67
CA ARG A 187 -16.51 9.93 -15.65
C ARG A 187 -15.02 9.77 -15.36
N GLU A 188 -14.17 10.57 -15.99
CA GLU A 188 -12.72 10.57 -15.75
C GLU A 188 -12.38 10.92 -14.29
N ILE A 189 -12.99 11.97 -13.73
CA ILE A 189 -12.77 12.38 -12.34
C ILE A 189 -13.20 11.26 -11.38
N LYS A 190 -14.38 10.68 -11.58
CA LYS A 190 -14.88 9.56 -10.74
C LYS A 190 -13.97 8.34 -10.82
N GLN A 191 -13.46 8.02 -12.01
CA GLN A 191 -12.52 6.92 -12.18
C GLN A 191 -11.20 7.19 -11.44
N GLN A 192 -10.68 8.43 -11.51
CA GLN A 192 -9.46 8.80 -10.79
C GLN A 192 -9.64 8.73 -9.26
N ILE A 193 -10.77 9.23 -8.74
CA ILE A 193 -11.11 9.09 -7.32
C ILE A 193 -11.10 7.61 -6.91
N LYS A 194 -11.75 6.73 -7.69
CA LYS A 194 -11.81 5.30 -7.42
C LYS A 194 -10.41 4.65 -7.43
N THR A 195 -9.53 5.04 -8.36
CA THR A 195 -8.13 4.60 -8.39
C THR A 195 -7.38 4.99 -7.12
N PHE A 196 -7.54 6.24 -6.66
CA PHE A 196 -6.92 6.72 -5.44
C PHE A 196 -7.45 5.96 -4.20
N GLU A 197 -8.76 5.74 -4.12
CA GLU A 197 -9.38 5.00 -3.02
C GLU A 197 -8.92 3.53 -2.98
N TYR A 198 -8.79 2.87 -4.13
CA TYR A 198 -8.21 1.53 -4.23
C TYR A 198 -6.74 1.47 -3.82
N SER A 199 -5.95 2.48 -4.19
CA SER A 199 -4.54 2.59 -3.75
C SER A 199 -4.46 2.67 -2.22
N LEU A 200 -5.27 3.52 -1.58
CA LEU A 200 -5.34 3.62 -0.12
C LEU A 200 -5.77 2.31 0.55
N ALA A 201 -6.67 1.56 -0.08
CA ALA A 201 -7.08 0.25 0.42
C ALA A 201 -6.02 -0.85 0.23
N GLY A 202 -5.02 -0.64 -0.64
CA GLY A 202 -4.08 -1.66 -1.09
C GLY A 202 -4.69 -2.65 -2.09
N MET A 203 -5.81 -2.29 -2.70
CA MET A 203 -6.46 -3.07 -3.78
C MET A 203 -5.92 -2.70 -5.17
N GLY A 204 -5.36 -1.50 -5.29
CA GLY A 204 -4.81 -0.96 -6.53
C GLY A 204 -3.31 -0.74 -6.48
N PRO A 205 -2.70 -0.29 -7.59
CA PRO A 205 -1.31 0.14 -7.61
C PRO A 205 -1.10 1.29 -6.62
N SER A 206 0.12 1.39 -6.07
CA SER A 206 0.48 2.54 -5.24
C SER A 206 0.48 3.79 -6.10
N VAL A 207 -0.32 4.77 -5.69
CA VAL A 207 -0.35 6.10 -6.27
C VAL A 207 0.56 7.01 -5.47
N ASP A 208 1.28 7.90 -6.17
CA ASP A 208 2.14 8.88 -5.53
C ASP A 208 1.33 9.98 -4.84
N HIS A 209 1.81 10.44 -3.69
CA HIS A 209 1.14 11.49 -2.91
C HIS A 209 1.02 12.78 -3.73
N GLU A 210 2.07 13.15 -4.47
CA GLU A 210 2.09 14.36 -5.29
C GLU A 210 1.04 14.31 -6.41
N GLU A 211 0.79 13.12 -6.98
CA GLU A 211 -0.26 12.92 -7.99
C GLU A 211 -1.65 13.24 -7.43
N ILE A 212 -1.95 12.77 -6.22
CA ILE A 212 -3.23 13.04 -5.55
C ILE A 212 -3.37 14.54 -5.27
N MET A 213 -2.30 15.18 -4.78
CA MET A 213 -2.31 16.60 -4.42
C MET A 213 -2.57 17.51 -5.62
N LYS A 214 -2.03 17.18 -6.80
CA LYS A 214 -2.18 17.98 -8.03
C LYS A 214 -3.46 17.69 -8.81
N ALA A 215 -4.15 16.59 -8.51
CA ALA A 215 -5.31 16.17 -9.29
C ALA A 215 -6.44 17.21 -9.35
N PRO A 216 -6.84 17.91 -8.25
CA PRO A 216 -7.89 18.93 -8.32
C PRO A 216 -7.57 20.07 -9.30
N GLU A 217 -6.35 20.58 -9.26
CA GLU A 217 -5.88 21.66 -10.13
C GLU A 217 -5.85 21.22 -11.59
N PHE A 218 -5.37 20.00 -11.85
CA PHE A 218 -5.37 19.40 -13.18
C PHE A 218 -6.78 19.34 -13.79
N PHE A 219 -7.77 18.82 -13.05
CA PHE A 219 -9.13 18.71 -13.56
C PHE A 219 -9.85 20.05 -13.66
N ALA A 220 -9.60 20.99 -12.74
CA ALA A 220 -10.11 22.35 -12.84
C ALA A 220 -9.59 23.08 -14.10
N GLY A 221 -8.30 22.92 -14.41
CA GLY A 221 -7.70 23.44 -15.64
C GLY A 221 -8.34 22.88 -16.90
N ARG A 222 -8.56 21.55 -16.94
CA ARG A 222 -9.23 20.89 -18.08
C ARG A 222 -10.68 21.33 -18.26
N LYS A 223 -11.43 21.52 -17.17
CA LYS A 223 -12.79 22.08 -17.21
C LYS A 223 -12.80 23.45 -17.87
N LYS A 224 -11.88 24.34 -17.49
CA LYS A 224 -11.76 25.67 -18.08
C LYS A 224 -11.46 25.62 -19.58
N MET A 225 -10.49 24.80 -19.98
CA MET A 225 -10.14 24.64 -21.41
C MET A 225 -11.32 24.17 -22.26
N LYS A 226 -12.13 23.23 -21.76
CA LYS A 226 -13.30 22.75 -22.49
C LYS A 226 -14.40 23.81 -22.63
N LYS A 227 -14.59 24.65 -21.60
CA LYS A 227 -15.50 25.81 -21.68
C LYS A 227 -15.04 26.83 -22.71
N ASP A 228 -13.75 27.15 -22.73
CA ASP A 228 -13.18 28.10 -23.69
C ASP A 228 -13.34 27.58 -25.13
N LEU A 229 -13.10 26.29 -25.37
CA LEU A 229 -13.32 25.66 -26.70
C LEU A 229 -14.79 25.70 -27.15
N ASN A 230 -15.75 25.54 -26.24
CA ASN A 230 -17.17 25.69 -26.57
C ASN A 230 -17.55 27.14 -26.89
N PHE A 231 -16.83 28.13 -26.35
CA PHE A 231 -17.05 29.54 -26.66
C PHE A 231 -16.55 29.93 -28.06
N PHE A 232 -15.46 29.33 -28.54
CA PHE A 232 -14.93 29.59 -29.89
C PHE A 232 -15.66 28.84 -31.02
N ASN A 233 -16.48 27.83 -30.69
CA ASN A 233 -17.23 27.01 -31.64
C ASN A 233 -18.72 27.40 -31.77
N ASN A 234 -19.18 28.43 -31.04
CA ASN A 234 -20.51 29.05 -31.15
C ASN A 234 -20.39 30.46 -31.73
#